data_AF-A0A2D6HH68-F1
#
_entry.id   AF-A0A2D6HH68-F1
#
_cell.length_a   1.000
_cell.length_b   1.000
_cell.length_c   1.000
_cell.angle_alpha   90.00
_cell.angle_beta   90.00
_cell.angle_gamma   90.00
#
_symmetry.space_group_name_H-M   'P 1'
#
loop_
_entity.id
_entity.type
_entity.pdbx_description
1 polymer ?
#
loop_
_entity_poly.entity_id
_entity_poly.type
_entity_poly.pdbx_seq_one_letter_code
_entity_poly.pdbx_strand_id
1 'polypeptide(L)'
;MNKFFTTALAGTLVCATGFASETEWPELDRELEALSSSLSTLDGGPSLDGWAIIAYDNNSDTDMGDFALRSVRLNASGSNGDYGYFVSLDAAGGTAGLVDAYATFGIGGISAQMGVFRAPTLTSALIDRNQTFFIDRSMLGAAGSARDAGLQLSGDMGTVGWWLAVMDGADTTGDEYEITGRVAVDLMGDGAGSTNEGAYGAGDGTCLTAAVAFQDDGGDTAGGKSSLAAEASFPSGPF
;
A
#
# COMPACT_ATOMS: atom_id res chain seq x y z
N MET A 1 5.24 -2.91 39.18
CA MET A 1 4.98 -1.61 38.53
C MET A 1 6.06 -1.41 37.47
N ASN A 2 5.77 -1.81 36.24
CA ASN A 2 6.73 -1.72 35.14
C ASN A 2 6.65 -0.32 34.54
N LYS A 3 7.78 0.37 34.51
CA LYS A 3 7.92 1.73 33.98
C LYS A 3 7.87 1.66 32.46
N PHE A 4 6.94 2.38 31.85
CA PHE A 4 6.96 2.66 30.42
C PHE A 4 8.10 3.63 30.14
N PHE A 5 9.02 3.24 29.25
CA PHE A 5 10.03 4.14 28.71
C PHE A 5 9.39 4.92 27.55
N THR A 6 9.15 6.20 27.78
CA THR A 6 8.72 7.14 26.74
C THR A 6 9.95 7.59 25.96
N THR A 7 10.21 6.99 24.80
CA THR A 7 11.24 7.48 23.88
C THR A 7 10.65 8.61 23.04
N ALA A 8 11.22 9.81 23.17
CA ALA A 8 10.76 11.01 22.46
C ALA A 8 11.04 10.89 20.95
N LEU A 9 10.00 11.06 20.13
CA LEU A 9 10.12 11.25 18.69
C LEU A 9 10.64 12.67 18.45
N ALA A 10 11.91 12.80 18.05
CA ALA A 10 12.46 14.07 17.58
C ALA A 10 12.16 14.21 16.08
N GLY A 11 11.11 14.97 15.75
CA GLY A 11 10.86 15.40 14.37
C GLY A 11 11.82 16.53 14.01
N THR A 12 12.95 16.20 13.36
CA THR A 12 13.90 17.21 12.87
C THR A 12 13.59 17.52 11.41
N LEU A 13 12.84 18.60 11.16
CA LEU A 13 12.60 19.13 9.83
C LEU A 13 13.80 20.02 9.45
N VAL A 14 14.84 19.43 8.87
CA VAL A 14 16.04 20.16 8.44
C VAL A 14 15.80 20.76 7.05
N CYS A 15 15.26 21.98 7.00
CA CYS A 15 15.40 22.83 5.82
C CYS A 15 16.74 23.57 5.92
N ALA A 16 17.85 22.92 5.56
CA ALA A 16 19.14 23.58 5.47
C ALA A 16 19.28 24.25 4.09
N THR A 17 18.94 25.55 4.00
CA THR A 17 19.49 26.41 2.94
C THR A 17 20.81 26.99 3.44
N GLY A 18 21.90 26.23 3.33
CA GLY A 18 23.26 26.66 3.65
C GLY A 18 23.99 27.13 2.40
N PHE A 19 24.47 28.38 2.38
CA PHE A 19 25.45 28.84 1.39
C PHE A 19 26.82 28.28 1.77
N ALA A 20 27.32 27.32 0.98
CA ALA A 20 28.50 26.54 1.31
C ALA A 20 29.80 27.37 1.40
N SER A 21 30.49 27.31 2.55
CA SER A 21 31.90 27.71 2.72
C SER A 21 32.82 26.48 2.88
N GLU A 22 34.12 26.62 2.57
CA GLU A 22 35.07 25.49 2.42
C GLU A 22 35.28 24.60 3.67
N THR A 23 34.86 25.06 4.84
CA THR A 23 34.93 24.33 6.12
C THR A 23 33.71 23.44 6.41
N GLU A 24 32.63 23.55 5.63
CA GLU A 24 31.33 22.94 5.95
C GLU A 24 31.15 21.52 5.38
N TRP A 25 31.91 21.14 4.34
CA TRP A 25 31.78 19.81 3.72
C TRP A 25 32.13 18.65 4.67
N PRO A 26 33.23 18.70 5.44
CA PRO A 26 33.53 17.63 6.40
C PRO A 26 32.59 17.58 7.61
N GLU A 27 31.92 18.71 7.93
CA GLU A 27 30.91 18.76 8.97
C GLU A 27 29.58 18.19 8.48
N LEU A 28 29.17 18.56 7.26
CA LEU A 28 28.03 17.97 6.57
C LEU A 28 28.18 16.46 6.40
N ASP A 29 29.38 15.98 6.03
CA ASP A 29 29.66 14.54 5.92
C ASP A 29 29.50 13.84 7.27
N ARG A 30 29.95 14.45 8.37
CA ARG A 30 29.80 13.89 9.71
C ARG A 30 28.35 13.91 10.19
N GLU A 31 27.59 14.95 9.85
CA GLU A 31 26.16 15.04 10.13
C GLU A 31 25.36 14.01 9.32
N LEU A 32 25.73 13.79 8.06
CA LEU A 32 25.12 12.81 7.18
C LEU A 32 25.45 11.37 7.62
N GLU A 33 26.67 11.11 8.09
CA GLU A 33 27.07 9.84 8.68
C GLU A 33 26.37 9.57 10.03
N ALA A 34 26.19 10.61 10.86
CA ALA A 34 25.39 10.53 12.09
C ALA A 34 23.90 10.28 11.81
N LEU A 35 23.34 10.91 10.78
CA LEU A 35 21.95 10.70 10.36
C LEU A 35 21.77 9.28 9.77
N SER A 36 22.67 8.86 8.88
CA SER A 36 22.68 7.52 8.28
C SER A 36 22.85 6.41 9.33
N SER A 37 23.72 6.61 10.32
CA SER A 37 23.89 5.68 11.44
C SER A 37 22.68 5.65 12.37
N SER A 38 21.98 6.77 12.57
CA SER A 38 20.73 6.79 13.34
C SER A 38 19.59 6.04 12.62
N LEU A 39 19.55 6.14 11.28
CA LEU A 39 18.53 5.51 10.45
C LEU A 39 18.69 3.98 10.38
N SER A 40 19.93 3.49 10.45
CA SER A 40 20.25 2.06 10.38
C SER A 40 20.01 1.27 11.68
N THR A 41 19.60 1.94 12.77
CA THR A 41 19.29 1.27 14.06
C THR A 41 17.81 0.95 14.27
N LEU A 42 16.94 1.26 13.31
CA LEU A 42 15.48 1.18 13.44
C LEU A 42 14.87 0.12 12.51
N ASP A 43 15.41 -1.11 12.51
CA ASP A 43 14.73 -2.20 11.81
C ASP A 43 13.37 -2.47 12.49
N GLY A 44 12.29 -2.25 11.74
CA GLY A 44 10.91 -2.24 12.23
C GLY A 44 10.46 -0.99 13.02
N GLY A 45 11.31 0.00 13.25
CA GLY A 45 10.90 1.20 14.01
C GLY A 45 9.72 1.98 13.38
N PRO A 46 9.06 2.88 14.13
CA PRO A 46 8.06 3.78 13.57
C PRO A 46 8.63 4.57 12.38
N SER A 47 7.93 4.53 11.25
CA SER A 47 8.21 5.30 10.04
C SER A 47 7.04 6.20 9.67
N LEU A 48 7.37 7.32 9.03
CA LEU A 48 6.41 8.26 8.45
C LEU A 48 6.79 8.49 6.98
N ASP A 49 5.80 8.37 6.10
CA ASP A 49 5.94 8.69 4.68
C ASP A 49 4.68 9.40 4.17
N GLY A 50 4.69 9.79 2.89
CA GLY A 50 3.57 10.47 2.28
C GLY A 50 3.88 10.97 0.89
N TRP A 51 2.84 11.40 0.18
CA TRP A 51 2.95 11.90 -1.18
C TRP A 51 1.74 12.76 -1.55
N ALA A 52 1.87 13.60 -2.57
CA ALA A 52 0.76 14.35 -3.14
C ALA A 52 0.76 14.25 -4.66
N ILE A 53 -0.42 14.09 -5.25
CA ILE A 53 -0.63 14.14 -6.71
C ILE A 53 -1.45 15.37 -7.04
N ILE A 54 -0.86 16.23 -7.86
CA ILE A 54 -1.49 17.43 -8.42
C ILE A 54 -1.59 17.22 -9.93
N ALA A 55 -2.79 17.34 -10.49
CA ALA A 55 -3.02 17.16 -11.92
C ALA A 55 -3.85 18.31 -12.48
N TYR A 56 -3.73 18.56 -13.79
CA TYR A 56 -4.67 19.40 -14.52
C TYR A 56 -5.71 18.50 -15.18
N ASP A 57 -6.97 18.68 -14.80
CA ASP A 57 -8.08 17.89 -15.29
C ASP A 57 -8.82 18.66 -16.36
N ASN A 58 -8.87 18.07 -17.56
CA ASN A 58 -9.64 18.60 -18.66
C ASN A 58 -10.66 17.57 -19.13
N ASN A 59 -11.93 17.97 -19.11
CA ASN A 59 -13.03 17.15 -19.59
C ASN A 59 -13.99 18.01 -20.41
N SER A 60 -14.07 17.73 -21.71
CA SER A 60 -14.94 18.44 -22.65
C SER A 60 -16.42 18.17 -22.43
N ASP A 61 -16.77 16.99 -21.92
CA ASP A 61 -18.17 16.59 -21.72
C ASP A 61 -18.80 17.35 -20.56
N THR A 62 -17.99 17.74 -19.57
CA THR A 62 -18.41 18.55 -18.41
C THR A 62 -17.93 20.00 -18.48
N ASP A 63 -17.34 20.44 -19.60
CA ASP A 63 -16.71 21.76 -19.79
C ASP A 63 -15.82 22.17 -18.60
N MET A 64 -14.96 21.25 -18.16
CA MET A 64 -14.11 21.42 -16.97
C MET A 64 -12.63 21.50 -17.38
N GLY A 65 -11.91 22.44 -16.76
CA GLY A 65 -10.48 22.66 -16.96
C GLY A 65 -9.86 23.30 -15.73
N ASP A 66 -9.36 22.51 -14.77
CA ASP A 66 -8.82 23.03 -13.51
C ASP A 66 -7.66 22.17 -12.95
N PHE A 67 -6.84 22.75 -12.08
CA PHE A 67 -5.88 22.00 -11.28
C PHE A 67 -6.57 21.38 -10.06
N ALA A 68 -6.37 20.07 -9.86
CA ALA A 68 -6.94 19.32 -8.76
C ALA A 68 -5.86 18.62 -7.93
N LEU A 69 -6.06 18.60 -6.61
CA LEU A 69 -5.39 17.66 -5.71
C LEU A 69 -6.08 16.30 -5.87
N ARG A 70 -5.44 15.37 -6.59
CA ARG A 70 -6.00 14.03 -6.84
C ARG A 70 -5.84 13.10 -5.64
N SER A 71 -4.80 13.29 -4.82
CA SER A 71 -4.65 12.66 -3.51
C SER A 71 -3.52 13.33 -2.72
N VAL A 72 -3.64 13.36 -1.40
CA VAL A 72 -2.62 13.86 -0.47
C VAL A 72 -2.50 12.88 0.68
N ARG A 73 -1.48 12.02 0.65
CA ARG A 73 -1.28 10.93 1.60
C ARG A 73 -0.27 11.26 2.68
N LEU A 74 -0.62 10.87 3.90
CA LEU A 74 0.28 10.81 5.05
C LEU A 74 0.13 9.44 5.68
N ASN A 75 1.25 8.73 5.81
CA ASN A 75 1.29 7.35 6.25
C ASN A 75 2.20 7.22 7.46
N ALA A 76 1.76 6.46 8.46
CA ALA A 76 2.55 6.07 9.61
C ALA A 76 2.53 4.55 9.74
N SER A 77 3.70 3.96 9.91
CA SER A 77 3.85 2.50 9.97
C SER A 77 4.93 2.11 10.98
N GLY A 78 5.01 0.83 11.30
CA GLY A 78 6.05 0.28 12.16
C GLY A 78 5.79 -1.19 12.47
N SER A 79 6.83 -1.89 12.90
CA SER A 79 6.79 -3.31 13.26
C SER A 79 7.71 -3.67 14.43
N ASN A 80 7.37 -4.73 15.14
CA ASN A 80 8.22 -5.29 16.18
C ASN A 80 8.03 -6.80 16.22
N GLY A 81 9.04 -7.53 15.73
CA GLY A 81 8.91 -8.97 15.51
C GLY A 81 7.78 -9.26 14.53
N ASP A 82 6.86 -10.14 14.94
CA ASP A 82 5.74 -10.57 14.11
C ASP A 82 4.58 -9.56 14.05
N TYR A 83 4.62 -8.48 14.85
CA TYR A 83 3.55 -7.49 14.94
C TYR A 83 3.87 -6.24 14.14
N GLY A 84 2.87 -5.64 13.50
CA GLY A 84 3.01 -4.36 12.82
C GLY A 84 1.75 -3.53 12.84
N TYR A 85 1.87 -2.27 12.42
CA TYR A 85 0.75 -1.37 12.21
C TYR A 85 0.98 -0.49 10.98
N PHE A 86 -0.13 -0.04 10.40
CA PHE A 86 -0.16 0.93 9.32
C PHE A 86 -1.39 1.83 9.46
N VAL A 87 -1.18 3.13 9.31
CA VAL A 87 -2.22 4.16 9.31
C VAL A 87 -1.99 5.10 8.15
N SER A 88 -3.00 5.33 7.31
CA SER A 88 -2.95 6.27 6.19
C SER A 88 -4.11 7.26 6.24
N LEU A 89 -3.80 8.53 6.03
CA LEU A 89 -4.75 9.62 5.88
C LEU A 89 -4.74 10.14 4.44
N ASP A 90 -5.90 10.56 3.92
CA ASP A 90 -6.01 11.31 2.66
C ASP A 90 -6.64 12.68 2.91
N ALA A 91 -5.97 13.74 2.47
CA ALA A 91 -6.39 15.12 2.66
C ALA A 91 -6.72 15.87 1.35
N ALA A 92 -6.81 15.17 0.21
CA ALA A 92 -7.09 15.83 -1.07
C ALA A 92 -8.41 16.62 -1.11
N GLY A 93 -9.42 16.20 -0.34
CA GLY A 93 -10.71 16.91 -0.21
C GLY A 93 -10.67 18.14 0.71
N GLY A 94 -9.49 18.56 1.20
CA GLY A 94 -9.33 19.66 2.16
C GLY A 94 -9.62 19.30 3.62
N THR A 95 -10.13 18.09 3.88
CA THR A 95 -10.26 17.49 5.21
C THR A 95 -9.54 16.14 5.20
N ALA A 96 -8.72 15.87 6.22
CA ALA A 96 -8.05 14.60 6.35
C ALA A 96 -9.03 13.50 6.77
N GLY A 97 -9.22 12.49 5.92
CA GLY A 97 -9.97 11.28 6.21
C GLY A 97 -9.04 10.09 6.46
N LEU A 98 -9.43 9.20 7.35
CA LEU A 98 -8.77 7.90 7.52
C LEU A 98 -9.06 7.03 6.31
N VAL A 99 -8.02 6.41 5.75
CA VAL A 99 -8.19 5.52 4.59
C VAL A 99 -7.73 4.10 4.87
N ASP A 100 -6.57 3.92 5.50
CA ASP A 100 -6.10 2.61 5.91
C ASP A 100 -5.74 2.68 7.40
N ALA A 101 -6.10 1.65 8.17
CA ALA A 101 -5.82 1.57 9.59
C ALA A 101 -5.88 0.12 10.06
N TYR A 102 -4.75 -0.55 10.04
CA TYR A 102 -4.68 -1.98 10.36
C TYR A 102 -3.46 -2.33 11.20
N ALA A 103 -3.56 -3.44 11.91
CA ALA A 103 -2.46 -4.12 12.55
C ALA A 103 -2.16 -5.44 11.82
N THR A 104 -0.90 -5.86 11.82
CA THR A 104 -0.46 -7.15 11.30
C THR A 104 0.10 -8.02 12.43
N PHE A 105 -0.07 -9.33 12.32
CA PHE A 105 0.50 -10.30 13.26
C PHE A 105 0.74 -11.66 12.61
N GLY A 106 1.80 -12.36 13.02
CA GLY A 106 2.10 -13.72 12.57
C GLY A 106 1.33 -14.81 13.33
N ILE A 107 0.95 -15.88 12.63
CA ILE A 107 0.33 -17.10 13.16
C ILE A 107 1.04 -18.32 12.53
N GLY A 108 2.16 -18.74 13.10
CA GLY A 108 2.82 -20.00 12.72
C GLY A 108 3.12 -20.14 11.22
N GLY A 109 3.65 -19.07 10.59
CA GLY A 109 3.96 -19.02 9.15
C GLY A 109 2.85 -18.43 8.28
N ILE A 110 1.71 -18.09 8.87
CA ILE A 110 0.63 -17.32 8.23
C ILE A 110 0.74 -15.87 8.70
N SER A 111 0.57 -14.92 7.79
CA SER A 111 0.45 -13.50 8.11
C SER A 111 -1.02 -13.13 8.26
N ALA A 112 -1.38 -12.44 9.32
CA ALA A 112 -2.72 -11.90 9.54
C ALA A 112 -2.71 -10.37 9.53
N GLN A 113 -3.78 -9.76 9.03
CA GLN A 113 -4.00 -8.33 9.00
C GLN A 113 -5.43 -8.04 9.48
N MET A 114 -5.60 -7.10 10.42
CA MET A 114 -6.90 -6.75 10.98
C MET A 114 -7.07 -5.24 11.09
N GLY A 115 -8.21 -4.72 10.63
CA GLY A 115 -8.52 -3.30 10.60
C GLY A 115 -9.08 -2.89 9.24
N VAL A 116 -8.90 -1.63 8.85
CA VAL A 116 -9.35 -1.09 7.56
C VAL A 116 -8.25 -1.24 6.52
N PHE A 117 -8.48 -2.03 5.47
CA PHE A 117 -7.52 -2.30 4.39
C PHE A 117 -8.26 -2.60 3.06
N ARG A 118 -7.52 -2.76 1.96
CA ARG A 118 -8.08 -3.13 0.64
C ARG A 118 -8.29 -4.63 0.50
N ALA A 119 -9.42 -5.05 -0.06
CA ALA A 119 -9.67 -6.45 -0.39
C ALA A 119 -8.58 -7.02 -1.34
N PRO A 120 -8.06 -8.24 -1.10
CA PRO A 120 -7.02 -8.85 -1.93
C PRO A 120 -7.60 -9.33 -3.25
N THR A 121 -7.77 -8.43 -4.22
CA THR A 121 -8.39 -8.72 -5.53
C THR A 121 -7.36 -8.73 -6.66
N LEU A 122 -7.29 -7.64 -7.42
CA LEU A 122 -6.37 -7.44 -8.54
C LEU A 122 -5.11 -6.73 -8.07
N THR A 123 -3.96 -7.04 -8.66
CA THR A 123 -2.70 -6.32 -8.42
C THR A 123 -2.85 -4.82 -8.68
N SER A 124 -3.54 -4.42 -9.75
CA SER A 124 -3.85 -3.00 -10.06
C SER A 124 -4.70 -2.32 -8.97
N ALA A 125 -5.49 -3.10 -8.21
CA ALA A 125 -6.24 -2.60 -7.06
C ALA A 125 -5.38 -2.48 -5.79
N LEU A 126 -4.29 -3.26 -5.70
CA LEU A 126 -3.43 -3.33 -4.53
C LEU A 126 -2.24 -2.37 -4.60
N ILE A 127 -1.70 -2.08 -5.80
CA ILE A 127 -0.60 -1.12 -6.01
C ILE A 127 -1.03 0.30 -5.70
N ASP A 128 -0.33 1.03 -4.84
CA ASP A 128 -0.72 2.39 -4.48
C ASP A 128 -0.73 3.38 -5.65
N ARG A 129 -1.57 4.42 -5.54
CA ARG A 129 -1.80 5.38 -6.63
C ARG A 129 -0.54 6.18 -7.02
N ASN A 130 0.43 6.34 -6.12
CA ASN A 130 1.72 6.95 -6.47
C ASN A 130 2.67 6.00 -7.21
N GLN A 131 2.30 4.72 -7.32
CA GLN A 131 3.07 3.65 -7.96
C GLN A 131 2.39 3.12 -9.22
N THR A 132 1.26 3.72 -9.63
CA THR A 132 0.60 3.42 -10.90
C THR A 132 1.32 4.13 -12.05
N PHE A 133 1.30 3.51 -13.23
CA PHE A 133 1.94 4.10 -14.41
C PHE A 133 1.11 5.27 -14.95
N PHE A 134 -0.22 5.14 -14.84
CA PHE A 134 -1.17 6.20 -15.16
C PHE A 134 -1.60 6.95 -13.90
N ILE A 135 -2.06 8.20 -14.07
CA ILE A 135 -2.60 9.03 -12.97
C ILE A 135 -3.77 8.33 -12.29
N ASP A 136 -4.63 7.71 -13.10
CA ASP A 136 -5.78 6.95 -12.64
C ASP A 136 -5.56 5.46 -12.88
N ARG A 137 -6.10 4.65 -11.96
CA ARG A 137 -6.11 3.19 -12.10
C ARG A 137 -7.01 2.77 -13.25
N SER A 138 -6.77 1.55 -13.74
CA SER A 138 -7.71 0.87 -14.62
C SER A 138 -9.11 0.78 -13.97
N MET A 139 -10.17 0.70 -14.78
CA MET A 139 -11.54 0.58 -14.25
C MET A 139 -11.71 -0.65 -13.35
N LEU A 140 -11.03 -1.76 -13.68
CA LEU A 140 -11.04 -2.98 -12.87
C LEU A 140 -10.26 -2.79 -11.56
N GLY A 141 -9.09 -2.16 -11.61
CA GLY A 141 -8.30 -1.82 -10.43
C GLY A 141 -9.00 -0.81 -9.51
N ALA A 142 -9.82 0.09 -10.06
CA ALA A 142 -10.66 0.98 -9.28
C ALA A 142 -11.81 0.22 -8.59
N ALA A 143 -12.48 -0.68 -9.30
CA ALA A 143 -13.57 -1.48 -8.74
C ALA A 143 -13.12 -2.38 -7.58
N GLY A 144 -11.93 -2.99 -7.68
CA GLY A 144 -11.38 -3.85 -6.63
C GLY A 144 -10.66 -3.11 -5.48
N SER A 145 -10.67 -1.78 -5.47
CA SER A 145 -9.88 -0.97 -4.52
C SER A 145 -10.64 -0.46 -3.30
N ALA A 146 -11.86 -0.96 -3.13
CA ALA A 146 -12.66 -0.71 -1.95
C ALA A 146 -11.89 -1.10 -0.68
N ARG A 147 -12.16 -0.38 0.39
CA ARG A 147 -11.55 -0.60 1.70
C ARG A 147 -12.63 -0.72 2.73
N ASP A 148 -12.42 -1.65 3.64
CA ASP A 148 -13.31 -1.83 4.74
C ASP A 148 -12.63 -2.49 5.93
N ALA A 149 -13.29 -2.46 7.08
CA ALA A 149 -12.86 -3.15 8.28
C ALA A 149 -13.01 -4.67 8.09
N GLY A 150 -11.97 -5.41 8.47
CA GLY A 150 -12.01 -6.87 8.37
C GLY A 150 -10.81 -7.58 8.95
N LEU A 151 -10.68 -8.84 8.56
CA LEU A 151 -9.55 -9.72 8.84
C LEU A 151 -9.10 -10.38 7.53
N GLN A 152 -7.81 -10.29 7.25
CA GLN A 152 -7.15 -11.02 6.16
C GLN A 152 -6.12 -11.99 6.73
N LEU A 153 -6.05 -13.19 6.14
CA LEU A 153 -4.99 -14.17 6.30
C LEU A 153 -4.29 -14.35 4.97
N SER A 154 -2.97 -14.47 4.99
CA SER A 154 -2.18 -14.74 3.81
C SER A 154 -0.95 -15.57 4.11
N GLY A 155 -0.42 -16.21 3.08
CA GLY A 155 0.84 -16.93 3.20
C GLY A 155 1.38 -17.34 1.84
N ASP A 156 2.62 -17.80 1.87
CA ASP A 156 3.37 -18.20 0.70
C ASP A 156 3.78 -19.67 0.82
N MET A 157 3.62 -20.42 -0.27
CA MET A 157 3.95 -21.83 -0.39
C MET A 157 4.93 -22.05 -1.56
N GLY A 158 6.09 -21.41 -1.47
CA GLY A 158 7.09 -21.42 -2.54
C GLY A 158 6.68 -20.47 -3.66
N THR A 159 6.19 -21.01 -4.79
CA THR A 159 5.77 -20.22 -5.96
C THR A 159 4.31 -19.80 -5.92
N VAL A 160 3.58 -20.16 -4.86
CA VAL A 160 2.15 -19.91 -4.72
C VAL A 160 1.90 -19.01 -3.51
N GLY A 161 1.43 -17.80 -3.75
CA GLY A 161 0.90 -16.91 -2.72
C GLY A 161 -0.62 -17.06 -2.62
N TRP A 162 -1.16 -17.00 -1.42
CA TRP A 162 -2.60 -17.02 -1.19
C TRP A 162 -3.03 -15.95 -0.17
N TRP A 163 -4.24 -15.44 -0.37
CA TRP A 163 -4.89 -14.46 0.51
C TRP A 163 -6.36 -14.83 0.68
N LEU A 164 -6.86 -14.70 1.90
CA LEU A 164 -8.26 -14.86 2.26
C LEU A 164 -8.64 -13.70 3.17
N ALA A 165 -9.70 -12.98 2.84
CA ALA A 165 -10.19 -11.86 3.64
C ALA A 165 -11.69 -11.97 3.89
N VAL A 166 -12.11 -11.55 5.08
CA VAL A 166 -13.52 -11.34 5.46
C VAL A 166 -13.63 -9.91 5.96
N MET A 167 -14.50 -9.12 5.34
CA MET A 167 -14.68 -7.68 5.57
C MET A 167 -16.16 -7.36 5.78
N ASP A 168 -16.46 -6.26 6.47
CA ASP A 168 -17.84 -5.90 6.86
C ASP A 168 -18.78 -5.64 5.67
N GLY A 169 -18.25 -5.37 4.47
CA GLY A 169 -19.03 -5.19 3.24
C GLY A 169 -19.49 -3.75 3.06
N ALA A 170 -19.77 -3.35 1.82
CA ALA A 170 -19.99 -1.93 1.47
C ALA A 170 -21.31 -1.33 1.99
N ASP A 171 -22.24 -2.15 2.49
CA ASP A 171 -23.58 -1.75 2.87
C ASP A 171 -23.79 -1.80 4.40
N THR A 172 -24.62 -0.88 4.90
CA THR A 172 -24.73 -0.48 6.32
C THR A 172 -24.90 -1.63 7.33
N THR A 173 -24.56 -1.36 8.60
CA THR A 173 -24.71 -2.24 9.78
C THR A 173 -25.88 -3.24 9.68
N GLY A 174 -25.58 -4.49 9.35
CA GLY A 174 -26.54 -5.60 9.38
C GLY A 174 -26.49 -6.57 8.21
N ASP A 175 -25.77 -6.25 7.13
CA ASP A 175 -25.63 -7.13 5.95
C ASP A 175 -24.47 -8.13 6.04
N GLU A 176 -24.44 -9.04 5.08
CA GLU A 176 -23.51 -10.15 4.97
C GLU A 176 -22.06 -9.71 4.69
N TYR A 177 -21.10 -10.46 5.23
CA TYR A 177 -19.67 -10.18 5.06
C TYR A 177 -19.21 -10.29 3.60
N GLU A 178 -18.33 -9.37 3.19
CA GLU A 178 -17.56 -9.53 1.97
C GLU A 178 -16.44 -10.56 2.19
N ILE A 179 -16.47 -11.65 1.42
CA ILE A 179 -15.44 -12.68 1.42
C ILE A 179 -14.62 -12.56 0.13
N THR A 180 -13.32 -12.38 0.28
CA THR A 180 -12.37 -12.36 -0.85
C THR A 180 -11.36 -13.48 -0.71
N GLY A 181 -11.09 -14.19 -1.81
CA GLY A 181 -10.01 -15.16 -1.90
C GLY A 181 -9.17 -14.93 -3.15
N ARG A 182 -7.85 -14.94 -3.01
CA ARG A 182 -6.90 -14.75 -4.11
C ARG A 182 -5.78 -15.76 -4.03
N VAL A 183 -5.40 -16.27 -5.19
CA VAL A 183 -4.22 -17.12 -5.38
C VAL A 183 -3.39 -16.53 -6.51
N ALA A 184 -2.10 -16.34 -6.26
CA ALA A 184 -1.12 -15.93 -7.26
C ALA A 184 -0.06 -17.02 -7.40
N VAL A 185 0.38 -17.26 -8.63
CA VAL A 185 1.39 -18.28 -8.95
C VAL A 185 2.48 -17.66 -9.80
N ASP A 186 3.71 -17.77 -9.33
CA ASP A 186 4.91 -17.41 -10.07
C ASP A 186 5.27 -18.56 -11.02
N LEU A 187 4.95 -18.34 -12.30
CA LEU A 187 5.12 -19.31 -13.37
C LEU A 187 6.53 -19.26 -13.97
N MET A 188 7.23 -18.14 -13.81
CA MET A 188 8.58 -17.95 -14.32
C MET A 188 9.35 -16.89 -13.53
N GLY A 189 10.64 -17.12 -13.33
CA GLY A 189 11.51 -16.24 -12.55
C GLY A 189 11.11 -16.22 -11.06
N ASP A 190 11.51 -15.17 -10.35
CA ASP A 190 11.17 -14.94 -8.95
C ASP A 190 9.80 -14.26 -8.77
N GLY A 191 8.93 -14.38 -9.78
CA GLY A 191 7.65 -13.69 -9.83
C GLY A 191 7.76 -12.25 -10.36
N ALA A 192 6.61 -11.67 -10.71
CA ALA A 192 6.52 -10.32 -11.27
C ALA A 192 6.95 -9.26 -10.26
N GLY A 193 6.82 -9.53 -8.96
CA GLY A 193 7.54 -8.94 -7.80
C GLY A 193 7.50 -7.42 -7.63
N SER A 194 7.01 -6.66 -8.60
CA SER A 194 7.07 -5.21 -8.60
C SER A 194 5.91 -4.64 -7.81
N THR A 195 6.25 -3.76 -6.88
CA THR A 195 5.31 -2.89 -6.17
C THR A 195 4.84 -1.72 -7.04
N ASN A 196 5.35 -1.59 -8.27
CA ASN A 196 4.99 -0.54 -9.20
C ASN A 196 4.35 -1.11 -10.47
N GLU A 197 3.40 -0.37 -11.03
CA GLU A 197 2.82 -0.70 -12.33
C GLU A 197 3.81 -0.37 -13.46
N GLY A 198 3.72 -1.09 -14.58
CA GLY A 198 4.54 -0.82 -15.77
C GLY A 198 5.95 -1.40 -15.74
N ALA A 199 6.21 -2.42 -14.91
CA ALA A 199 7.49 -3.12 -14.77
C ALA A 199 8.64 -2.27 -14.18
N TYR A 200 8.35 -1.11 -13.61
CA TYR A 200 9.36 -0.30 -12.92
C TYR A 200 9.87 -1.01 -11.67
N GLY A 201 11.19 -1.21 -11.57
CA GLY A 201 11.82 -1.97 -10.48
C GLY A 201 11.66 -3.49 -10.60
N ALA A 202 11.24 -4.01 -11.77
CA ALA A 202 11.33 -5.44 -12.04
C ALA A 202 12.80 -5.87 -12.17
N GLY A 203 13.15 -7.04 -11.62
CA GLY A 203 14.53 -7.54 -11.61
C GLY A 203 15.06 -7.92 -13.01
N ASP A 204 16.38 -8.12 -13.08
CA ASP A 204 17.07 -8.56 -14.29
C ASP A 204 16.61 -9.96 -14.70
N GLY A 205 15.63 -10.03 -15.59
CA GLY A 205 15.07 -11.30 -16.04
C GLY A 205 13.70 -11.16 -16.68
N THR A 206 13.20 -12.29 -17.15
CA THR A 206 11.82 -12.42 -17.56
C THR A 206 11.08 -13.14 -16.45
N CYS A 207 10.05 -12.50 -15.91
CA CYS A 207 9.19 -13.10 -14.89
C CYS A 207 7.77 -13.25 -15.42
N LEU A 208 7.03 -14.20 -14.87
CA LEU A 208 5.60 -14.36 -15.15
C LEU A 208 4.90 -14.74 -13.85
N THR A 209 3.88 -13.96 -13.50
CA THR A 209 2.94 -14.30 -12.42
C THR A 209 1.53 -14.29 -13.00
N ALA A 210 0.72 -15.28 -12.64
CA ALA A 210 -0.71 -15.31 -12.91
C ALA A 210 -1.48 -15.39 -11.60
N ALA A 211 -2.59 -14.67 -11.49
CA ALA A 211 -3.43 -14.71 -10.31
C ALA A 211 -4.91 -14.80 -10.68
N VAL A 212 -5.67 -15.43 -9.78
CA VAL A 212 -7.13 -15.46 -9.82
C VAL A 212 -7.64 -14.99 -8.46
N ALA A 213 -8.63 -14.11 -8.48
CA ALA A 213 -9.32 -13.64 -7.30
C ALA A 213 -10.81 -13.85 -7.43
N PHE A 214 -11.45 -14.18 -6.32
CA PHE A 214 -12.88 -14.28 -6.15
C PHE A 214 -13.30 -13.35 -5.02
N GLN A 215 -14.40 -12.63 -5.20
CA GLN A 215 -14.98 -11.76 -4.18
C GLN A 215 -16.48 -11.99 -4.17
N ASP A 216 -17.08 -12.09 -2.98
CA ASP A 216 -18.50 -12.30 -2.78
C ASP A 216 -19.02 -11.45 -1.63
N ASP A 217 -20.05 -10.68 -1.90
CA ASP A 217 -20.67 -9.70 -0.99
C ASP A 217 -22.03 -10.21 -0.45
N GLY A 218 -22.19 -11.54 -0.35
CA GLY A 218 -23.17 -12.20 0.50
C GLY A 218 -24.69 -11.99 0.27
N GLY A 219 -25.15 -11.22 -0.72
CA GLY A 219 -26.58 -10.95 -0.87
C GLY A 219 -27.43 -12.13 -1.38
N ASP A 220 -28.36 -12.62 -0.55
CA ASP A 220 -29.39 -13.63 -0.90
C ASP A 220 -30.57 -13.05 -1.73
N THR A 221 -30.55 -11.74 -1.96
CA THR A 221 -31.47 -11.02 -2.86
C THR A 221 -30.71 -10.46 -4.06
N ALA A 222 -31.43 -10.02 -5.11
CA ALA A 222 -30.89 -9.58 -6.42
C ALA A 222 -29.79 -8.48 -6.43
N GLY A 223 -29.24 -8.09 -5.28
CA GLY A 223 -28.09 -7.22 -5.10
C GLY A 223 -26.79 -7.93 -4.74
N GLY A 224 -26.78 -9.24 -4.43
CA GLY A 224 -25.54 -9.99 -4.16
C GLY A 224 -24.60 -9.97 -5.36
N LYS A 225 -23.37 -9.50 -5.15
CA LYS A 225 -22.35 -9.41 -6.19
C LYS A 225 -21.23 -10.39 -5.88
N SER A 226 -21.16 -11.45 -6.68
CA SER A 226 -19.97 -12.28 -6.77
C SER A 226 -19.18 -11.90 -8.02
N SER A 227 -17.86 -11.81 -7.91
CA SER A 227 -16.97 -11.54 -9.03
C SER A 227 -15.82 -12.53 -9.07
N LEU A 228 -15.39 -12.85 -10.29
CA LEU A 228 -14.19 -13.62 -10.57
C LEU A 228 -13.28 -12.76 -11.44
N ALA A 229 -12.05 -12.57 -11.00
CA ALA A 229 -11.04 -11.80 -11.69
C ALA A 229 -9.82 -12.69 -11.98
N ALA A 230 -9.21 -12.50 -13.14
CA ALA A 230 -7.97 -13.16 -13.51
C ALA A 230 -7.01 -12.11 -14.05
N GLU A 231 -5.74 -12.22 -13.69
CA GLU A 231 -4.68 -11.33 -14.14
C GLU A 231 -3.38 -12.10 -14.39
N ALA A 232 -2.55 -11.53 -15.25
CA ALA A 232 -1.19 -12.00 -15.47
C ALA A 232 -0.26 -10.79 -15.63
N SER A 233 0.94 -10.90 -15.06
CA SER A 233 1.99 -9.91 -15.16
C SER A 233 3.24 -10.57 -15.73
N PHE A 234 3.79 -9.97 -16.79
CA PHE A 234 4.95 -10.47 -17.51
C PHE A 234 5.99 -9.36 -17.67
N PRO A 235 6.67 -8.95 -16.59
CA PRO A 235 7.76 -8.00 -16.72
C PRO A 235 8.99 -8.70 -17.33
N SER A 236 9.68 -7.97 -18.20
CA SER A 236 10.92 -8.42 -18.82
C SER A 236 11.83 -7.23 -19.02
N GLY A 237 13.03 -7.28 -18.47
CA GLY A 237 14.06 -6.30 -18.81
C GLY A 237 15.22 -6.22 -17.82
N PRO A 238 16.29 -5.53 -18.22
CA PRO A 238 17.15 -4.75 -17.35
C PRO A 238 16.75 -3.27 -17.49
N PHE A 239 15.87 -2.76 -16.63
CA PHE A 239 15.44 -1.35 -16.71
C PHE A 239 15.55 -0.65 -15.35
#